data_AF-A0A2T3IQE7-F1
#
_entry.id   AF-A0A2T3IQE7-F1
#
_cell.length_a   1.000
_cell.length_b   1.000
_cell.length_c   1.000
_cell.angle_alpha   90.00
_cell.angle_beta   90.00
_cell.angle_gamma   90.00
#
_symmetry.space_group_name_H-M   'P 1'
#
loop_
_entity.id
_entity.type
_entity.pdbx_description
1 polymer ?
#
loop_
_entity_poly.entity_id
_entity_poly.type
_entity_poly.pdbx_seq_one_letter_code
_entity_poly.pdbx_strand_id
1 'polypeptide(L)'
;MVSQPFTVHKGYNNLAFWFNLEETLQYNKNHDWRFLSNKDFEIVHVDDIPERLGHIRGTIDIDSIQRQCHENNYDSVDAVYLYRGDTTKAQMLGFHNPRLGNEGERRPKESAPVAVPLIEDPSGLQTQFSFNDVYAGEYAVGYTCTAQYDIEETNGSGFEIYDSRNNIIVEPGRTTSVTFSF
;
A
#
# COMPACT_ATOMS: atom_id res chain seq x y z
N MET A 1 -3.29 34.36 -7.70
CA MET A 1 -2.43 33.48 -6.89
C MET A 1 -2.28 34.17 -5.56
N VAL A 2 -2.58 33.48 -4.46
CA VAL A 2 -2.33 34.04 -3.12
C VAL A 2 -1.04 33.39 -2.65
N SER A 3 0.05 34.16 -2.63
CA SER A 3 1.29 33.71 -2.00
C SER A 3 1.05 33.64 -0.51
N GLN A 4 1.28 32.48 0.10
CA GLN A 4 1.28 32.37 1.56
C GLN A 4 2.65 32.80 2.09
N PRO A 5 2.70 33.67 3.11
CA PRO A 5 3.95 34.01 3.77
C PRO A 5 4.49 32.77 4.50
N PHE A 6 5.81 32.58 4.45
CA PHE A 6 6.50 31.56 5.23
C PHE A 6 7.52 32.23 6.16
N THR A 7 7.80 31.60 7.29
CA THR A 7 8.71 32.13 8.32
C THR A 7 10.11 31.59 8.11
N VAL A 8 11.12 32.46 8.16
CA VAL A 8 12.54 32.06 8.22
C VAL A 8 13.02 32.28 9.64
N HIS A 9 13.55 31.24 10.27
CA HIS A 9 14.10 31.28 11.61
C HIS A 9 15.53 31.85 11.61
N LYS A 10 15.94 32.44 12.73
CA LYS A 10 17.32 32.91 12.90
C LYS A 10 18.23 31.69 13.13
N GLY A 11 19.17 31.45 12.21
CA GLY A 11 20.10 30.31 12.29
C GLY A 11 19.84 29.29 11.18
N TYR A 12 19.78 28.01 11.55
CA TYR A 12 19.58 26.92 10.60
C TYR A 12 18.11 26.87 10.15
N ASN A 13 17.89 26.75 8.84
CA ASN A 13 16.57 26.59 8.24
C ASN A 13 16.66 25.41 7.28
N ASN A 14 16.05 24.28 7.65
CA ASN A 14 15.95 23.12 6.79
C ASN A 14 14.61 23.20 6.05
N LEU A 15 14.63 23.69 4.80
CA LEU A 15 13.42 23.97 4.03
C LEU A 15 13.27 22.96 2.88
N ALA A 16 12.03 22.56 2.60
CA ALA A 16 11.68 21.73 1.45
C ALA A 16 10.52 22.32 0.66
N PHE A 17 10.50 22.01 -0.64
CA PHE A 17 9.32 22.18 -1.48
C PHE A 17 8.43 20.95 -1.33
N TRP A 18 7.21 21.15 -0.87
CA TRP A 18 6.22 20.09 -0.68
C TRP A 18 5.11 20.22 -1.71
N PHE A 19 4.72 19.11 -2.33
CA PHE A 19 3.56 19.02 -3.22
C PHE A 19 3.05 17.57 -3.26
N ASN A 20 1.75 17.40 -3.48
CA ASN A 20 1.12 16.09 -3.60
C ASN A 20 1.10 15.65 -5.06
N LEU A 21 1.92 14.67 -5.43
CA LEU A 21 1.98 14.18 -6.82
C LEU A 21 0.61 13.78 -7.38
N GLU A 22 -0.30 13.21 -6.58
CA GLU A 22 -1.62 12.76 -7.05
C GLU A 22 -2.55 13.93 -7.41
N GLU A 23 -2.46 15.03 -6.68
CA GLU A 23 -3.27 16.23 -6.90
C GLU A 23 -2.61 17.20 -7.91
N THR A 24 -1.27 17.24 -7.92
CA THR A 24 -0.50 18.24 -8.67
C THR A 24 0.00 17.73 -10.03
N LEU A 25 0.10 16.41 -10.25
CA LEU A 25 0.37 15.87 -11.59
C LEU A 25 -0.84 16.09 -12.49
N GLN A 26 -0.60 16.78 -13.61
CA GLN A 26 -1.54 16.81 -14.70
C GLN A 26 -1.11 15.86 -15.82
N TYR A 27 -2.13 15.25 -16.44
CA TYR A 27 -1.95 14.42 -17.61
C TYR A 27 -1.84 15.28 -18.86
N ASN A 28 -0.77 15.09 -19.62
CA ASN A 28 -0.73 15.58 -20.99
C ASN A 28 -1.50 14.61 -21.88
N LYS A 29 -2.64 15.04 -22.42
CA LYS A 29 -3.49 14.19 -23.27
C LYS A 29 -2.82 13.75 -24.58
N ASN A 30 -1.75 14.41 -24.99
CA ASN A 30 -1.16 14.22 -26.30
C ASN A 30 0.21 13.52 -26.26
N HIS A 31 0.79 13.31 -25.07
CA HIS A 31 2.15 12.80 -24.92
C HIS A 31 2.26 11.92 -23.67
N ASP A 32 3.19 10.96 -23.65
CA ASP A 32 3.38 10.01 -22.55
C ASP A 32 4.14 10.60 -21.33
N TRP A 33 4.20 11.93 -21.19
CA TRP A 33 4.81 12.60 -20.05
C TRP A 33 3.77 13.33 -19.19
N ARG A 34 4.06 13.40 -17.89
CA ARG A 34 3.28 14.13 -16.88
C ARG A 34 3.98 15.44 -16.56
N PHE A 35 3.23 16.44 -16.10
CA PHE A 35 3.81 17.68 -15.61
C PHE A 35 3.14 18.17 -14.34
N LEU A 36 3.90 18.90 -13.53
CA LEU A 36 3.38 19.62 -12.38
C LEU A 36 2.66 20.86 -12.88
N SER A 37 1.40 21.02 -12.51
CA SER A 37 0.66 22.23 -12.88
C SER A 37 1.09 23.45 -12.07
N ASN A 38 0.81 24.63 -12.59
CA ASN A 38 1.03 25.88 -11.84
C ASN A 38 -0.02 25.97 -10.73
N LYS A 39 0.22 25.44 -9.50
CA LYS A 39 -0.20 26.08 -8.22
C LYS A 39 -0.05 25.36 -6.88
N ASP A 40 0.26 24.06 -6.76
CA ASP A 40 0.08 23.40 -5.44
C ASP A 40 1.40 22.93 -4.83
N PHE A 41 2.35 23.85 -4.66
CA PHE A 41 3.51 23.60 -3.83
C PHE A 41 3.59 24.61 -2.68
N GLU A 42 3.98 24.11 -1.51
CA GLU A 42 4.24 24.89 -0.31
C GLU A 42 5.72 24.78 0.08
N ILE A 43 6.25 25.82 0.71
CA ILE A 43 7.58 25.78 1.32
C ILE A 43 7.36 25.51 2.80
N VAL A 44 7.93 24.41 3.29
CA VAL A 44 7.78 23.95 4.67
C VAL A 44 9.14 23.81 5.33
N HIS A 45 9.20 24.02 6.65
CA HIS A 45 10.32 23.52 7.44
C HIS A 45 10.21 22.01 7.53
N VAL A 46 11.29 21.31 7.19
CA VAL A 46 11.34 19.84 7.21
C VAL A 46 11.02 19.32 8.61
N ASP A 47 11.45 20.03 9.65
CA ASP A 47 11.23 19.66 11.05
C ASP A 47 9.78 19.90 11.52
N ASP A 48 9.02 20.75 10.81
CA ASP A 48 7.59 21.00 11.07
C ASP A 48 6.68 20.05 10.30
N ILE A 49 7.24 19.22 9.40
CA ILE A 49 6.48 18.15 8.75
C ILE A 49 6.18 17.13 9.86
N PRO A 50 4.93 17.00 10.34
CA PRO A 50 4.62 16.01 11.35
C PRO A 50 5.04 14.64 10.84
N GLU A 51 5.45 13.73 11.73
CA GLU A 51 5.61 12.34 11.33
C GLU A 51 4.35 11.94 10.55
N ARG A 52 4.53 11.52 9.30
CA ARG A 52 3.40 11.12 8.46
C ARG A 52 3.36 9.63 8.28
N LEU A 53 4.33 8.90 8.82
CA LEU A 53 4.54 7.49 8.53
C LEU A 53 4.19 6.68 9.77
N GLY A 54 3.43 5.61 9.56
CA GLY A 54 3.23 4.55 10.52
C GLY A 54 3.65 3.22 9.89
N HIS A 55 3.30 2.14 10.58
CA HIS A 55 3.60 0.78 10.16
C HIS A 55 2.31 -0.04 10.15
N ILE A 56 2.20 -0.98 9.22
CA ILE A 56 1.21 -2.04 9.29
C ILE A 56 1.96 -3.33 9.54
N ARG A 57 1.56 -4.07 10.55
CA ARG A 57 2.00 -5.45 10.75
C ARG A 57 0.79 -6.33 10.78
N GLY A 58 0.90 -7.50 10.19
CA GLY A 58 -0.19 -8.45 10.29
C GLY A 58 0.24 -9.89 10.37
N THR A 59 -0.71 -10.68 10.84
CA THR A 59 -0.58 -12.11 11.00
C THR A 59 -1.62 -12.82 10.15
N ILE A 60 -1.23 -13.98 9.65
CA ILE A 60 -2.10 -14.86 8.89
C ILE A 60 -1.96 -16.27 9.48
N ASP A 61 -3.10 -16.86 9.82
CA ASP A 61 -3.19 -18.23 10.29
C ASP A 61 -2.74 -19.23 9.21
N ILE A 62 -1.69 -20.01 9.51
CA ILE A 62 -1.06 -20.89 8.52
C ILE A 62 -1.97 -22.05 8.11
N ASP A 63 -2.79 -22.56 9.02
CA ASP A 63 -3.68 -23.71 8.78
C ASP A 63 -4.79 -23.33 7.79
N SER A 64 -5.14 -22.06 7.79
CA SER A 64 -6.07 -21.45 6.85
C SER A 64 -5.45 -21.28 5.46
N ILE A 65 -4.19 -20.81 5.39
CA ILE A 65 -3.43 -20.69 4.13
C ILE A 65 -3.26 -22.07 3.47
N GLN A 66 -2.81 -23.07 4.22
CA GLN A 66 -2.50 -24.39 3.67
C GLN A 66 -3.72 -25.03 3.00
N ARG A 67 -4.87 -25.01 3.67
CA ARG A 67 -6.14 -25.58 3.15
C ARG A 67 -6.65 -24.86 1.90
N GLN A 68 -6.52 -23.53 1.83
CA GLN A 68 -7.09 -22.78 0.71
C GLN A 68 -6.17 -22.69 -0.51
N CYS A 69 -4.84 -22.70 -0.30
CA CYS A 69 -3.90 -22.27 -1.33
C CYS A 69 -2.82 -23.30 -1.69
N HIS A 70 -2.43 -24.18 -0.76
CA HIS A 70 -1.24 -25.02 -0.92
C HIS A 70 -1.52 -26.52 -0.97
N GLU A 71 -2.76 -26.97 -0.74
CA GLU A 71 -3.10 -28.40 -0.74
C GLU A 71 -2.77 -29.13 -2.06
N ASN A 72 -2.61 -28.42 -3.19
CA ASN A 72 -2.39 -29.04 -4.51
C ASN A 72 -1.39 -28.32 -5.44
N ASN A 73 -0.72 -27.24 -5.01
CA ASN A 73 0.11 -26.44 -5.91
C ASN A 73 1.44 -26.03 -5.25
N TYR A 74 2.56 -26.44 -5.86
CA TYR A 74 3.91 -26.12 -5.37
C TYR A 74 4.41 -24.74 -5.81
N ASP A 75 3.70 -24.07 -6.72
CA ASP A 75 4.09 -22.76 -7.28
C ASP A 75 3.28 -21.58 -6.70
N SER A 76 2.50 -21.78 -5.64
CA SER A 76 1.77 -20.73 -4.94
C SER A 76 2.73 -19.73 -4.28
N VAL A 77 2.47 -18.43 -4.50
CA VAL A 77 3.25 -17.34 -3.90
C VAL A 77 2.32 -16.45 -3.08
N ASP A 78 2.56 -16.47 -1.77
CA ASP A 78 1.81 -15.69 -0.79
C ASP A 78 2.30 -14.23 -0.70
N ALA A 79 1.35 -13.30 -0.80
CA ALA A 79 1.60 -11.89 -0.64
C ALA A 79 0.37 -11.15 -0.09
N VAL A 80 0.61 -10.01 0.54
CA VAL A 80 -0.42 -9.07 0.95
C VAL A 80 -0.23 -7.78 0.17
N TYR A 81 -1.31 -7.23 -0.35
CA TYR A 81 -1.37 -6.03 -1.18
C TYR A 81 -2.04 -4.91 -0.38
N LEU A 82 -1.45 -3.71 -0.39
CA LEU A 82 -1.98 -2.53 0.31
C LEU A 82 -2.72 -1.61 -0.66
N TYR A 83 -3.93 -1.19 -0.31
CA TYR A 83 -4.80 -0.31 -1.10
C TYR A 83 -5.15 0.93 -0.28
N ARG A 84 -5.26 2.08 -0.93
CA ARG A 84 -5.64 3.34 -0.28
C ARG A 84 -7.15 3.45 -0.09
N GLY A 85 -7.56 4.01 1.05
CA GLY A 85 -8.95 4.24 1.42
C GLY A 85 -9.75 2.96 1.65
N ASP A 86 -11.06 3.12 1.82
CA ASP A 86 -11.99 1.99 1.88
C ASP A 86 -12.12 1.33 0.49
N THR A 87 -11.42 0.20 0.33
CA THR A 87 -11.38 -0.60 -0.90
C THR A 87 -11.94 -1.98 -0.58
N THR A 88 -13.10 -2.33 -1.12
CA THR A 88 -13.65 -3.68 -0.95
C THR A 88 -12.89 -4.73 -1.78
N LYS A 89 -12.96 -6.01 -1.40
CA LYS A 89 -12.34 -7.13 -2.13
C LYS A 89 -12.58 -7.08 -3.65
N ALA A 90 -13.82 -6.82 -4.06
CA ALA A 90 -14.22 -6.79 -5.48
C ALA A 90 -13.56 -5.66 -6.27
N GLN A 91 -13.00 -4.66 -5.58
CA GLN A 91 -12.33 -3.52 -6.16
C GLN A 91 -10.81 -3.72 -6.23
N MET A 92 -10.26 -4.72 -5.54
CA MET A 92 -8.82 -4.93 -5.44
C MET A 92 -8.25 -5.58 -6.70
N LEU A 93 -7.40 -4.84 -7.42
CA LEU A 93 -6.64 -5.34 -8.58
C LEU A 93 -5.22 -5.77 -8.20
N GLY A 94 -4.48 -6.36 -9.15
CA GLY A 94 -3.03 -6.57 -9.04
C GLY A 94 -2.21 -5.44 -9.69
N PHE A 95 -0.89 -5.56 -9.69
CA PHE A 95 0.02 -4.65 -10.40
C PHE A 95 0.06 -4.86 -11.92
N HIS A 96 -0.33 -6.05 -12.42
CA HIS A 96 -0.34 -6.41 -13.83
C HIS A 96 -1.15 -5.46 -14.72
N ASN A 97 -2.15 -4.76 -14.15
CA ASN A 97 -2.91 -3.76 -14.88
C ASN A 97 -2.32 -2.36 -14.64
N PRO A 98 -1.69 -1.73 -15.66
CA PRO A 98 -1.06 -0.42 -15.52
C PRO A 98 -2.07 0.74 -15.48
N ARG A 99 -3.35 0.50 -15.79
CA ARG A 99 -4.40 1.53 -15.66
C ARG A 99 -4.79 1.68 -14.19
N LEU A 100 -5.19 2.89 -13.77
CA LEU A 100 -5.59 3.23 -12.39
C LEU A 100 -6.88 2.51 -11.89
N GLY A 101 -7.33 1.44 -12.56
CA GLY A 101 -8.66 0.86 -12.41
C GLY A 101 -9.72 1.65 -13.17
N ASN A 102 -10.82 0.99 -13.56
CA ASN A 102 -12.04 1.67 -13.97
C ASN A 102 -12.77 2.26 -12.73
N GLU A 103 -13.88 2.98 -12.92
CA GLU A 103 -14.71 3.42 -11.79
C GLU A 103 -15.06 2.23 -10.87
N GLY A 104 -14.54 2.30 -9.64
CA GLY A 104 -14.73 1.26 -8.62
C GLY A 104 -13.48 0.42 -8.37
N GLU A 105 -12.61 0.18 -9.36
CA GLU A 105 -11.40 -0.62 -9.19
C GLU A 105 -10.25 0.18 -8.57
N ARG A 106 -9.38 -0.48 -7.80
CA ARG A 106 -8.28 0.13 -7.07
C ARG A 106 -7.02 -0.70 -7.28
N ARG A 107 -5.97 -0.04 -7.76
CA ARG A 107 -4.63 -0.61 -7.86
C ARG A 107 -3.96 -0.63 -6.48
N PRO A 108 -3.14 -1.65 -6.18
CA PRO A 108 -2.31 -1.66 -4.98
C PRO A 108 -1.27 -0.55 -5.02
N LYS A 109 -0.98 0.00 -3.84
CA LYS A 109 0.11 0.93 -3.58
C LYS A 109 1.45 0.19 -3.50
N GLU A 110 1.45 -0.93 -2.80
CA GLU A 110 2.63 -1.75 -2.50
C GLU A 110 2.18 -3.17 -2.13
N SER A 111 3.10 -4.14 -2.19
CA SER A 111 2.89 -5.51 -1.72
C SER A 111 3.99 -5.91 -0.75
N ALA A 112 3.63 -6.73 0.24
CA ALA A 112 4.55 -7.33 1.19
C ALA A 112 4.51 -8.86 1.03
N PRO A 113 5.68 -9.53 1.02
CA PRO A 113 5.72 -10.99 1.07
C PRO A 113 5.20 -11.49 2.42
N VAL A 114 4.61 -12.68 2.42
CA VAL A 114 4.26 -13.38 3.65
C VAL A 114 5.47 -14.21 4.11
N ALA A 115 5.94 -13.92 5.32
CA ALA A 115 7.03 -14.63 5.96
C ALA A 115 6.49 -15.79 6.80
N VAL A 116 6.92 -17.01 6.51
CA VAL A 116 6.66 -18.19 7.34
C VAL A 116 7.77 -18.31 8.39
N PRO A 117 7.47 -18.28 9.70
CA PRO A 117 8.49 -18.49 10.72
C PRO A 117 9.07 -19.89 10.63
N LEU A 118 10.41 -19.99 10.67
CA LEU A 118 11.15 -21.26 10.60
C LEU A 118 11.08 -22.09 11.90
N ILE A 119 10.51 -21.53 12.96
CA ILE A 119 10.44 -22.14 14.29
C ILE A 119 8.98 -22.08 14.74
N GLU A 120 8.43 -23.24 15.14
CA GLU A 120 7.09 -23.32 15.73
C GLU A 120 7.06 -22.51 17.04
N ASP A 121 6.21 -21.49 17.09
CA ASP A 121 5.85 -20.83 18.33
C ASP A 121 4.87 -21.73 19.11
N PRO A 122 5.00 -21.88 20.44
CA PRO A 122 4.03 -22.64 21.25
C PRO A 122 2.58 -22.12 21.15
N SER A 123 2.35 -20.93 20.59
CA SER A 123 1.02 -20.37 20.28
C SER A 123 0.47 -20.75 18.90
N GLY A 124 1.19 -21.56 18.12
CA GLY A 124 0.85 -21.96 16.76
C GLY A 124 1.67 -21.23 15.70
N LEU A 125 1.82 -21.83 14.52
CA LEU A 125 2.52 -21.24 13.39
C LEU A 125 1.69 -20.08 12.81
N GLN A 126 2.05 -18.84 13.13
CA GLN A 126 1.49 -17.66 12.47
C GLN A 126 2.48 -17.08 11.47
N THR A 127 2.06 -16.98 10.22
CA THR A 127 2.83 -16.28 9.19
C THR A 127 2.60 -14.77 9.33
N GLN A 128 3.57 -13.97 8.89
CA GLN A 128 3.58 -12.54 9.14
C GLN A 128 3.82 -11.74 7.87
N PHE A 129 3.29 -10.53 7.81
CA PHE A 129 3.62 -9.53 6.79
C PHE A 129 3.78 -8.16 7.44
N SER A 130 4.49 -7.26 6.76
CA SER A 130 4.67 -5.89 7.24
C SER A 130 4.83 -4.90 6.11
N PHE A 131 4.19 -3.74 6.26
CA PHE A 131 4.47 -2.53 5.50
C PHE A 131 5.11 -1.51 6.43
N ASN A 132 6.32 -1.09 6.09
CA ASN A 132 7.01 -0.03 6.79
C ASN A 132 6.78 1.29 6.05
N ASP A 133 6.87 2.42 6.76
CA ASP A 133 6.80 3.74 6.15
C ASP A 133 5.49 3.99 5.37
N VAL A 134 4.36 3.62 5.97
CA VAL A 134 3.03 3.84 5.40
C VAL A 134 2.52 5.21 5.81
N TYR A 135 2.21 6.09 4.85
CA TYR A 135 1.59 7.37 5.15
C TYR A 135 0.32 7.23 5.98
N ALA A 136 0.12 8.06 6.99
CA ALA A 136 -1.06 8.09 7.82
C ALA A 136 -2.30 8.32 6.95
N GLY A 137 -3.37 7.61 7.29
CA GLY A 137 -4.58 7.58 6.49
C GLY A 137 -5.33 6.26 6.61
N GLU A 138 -6.37 6.13 5.80
CA GLU A 138 -7.19 4.94 5.71
C GLU A 138 -6.72 4.03 4.59
N TYR A 139 -6.71 2.72 4.86
CA TYR A 139 -6.24 1.69 3.95
C TYR A 139 -7.12 0.44 4.02
N ALA A 140 -6.94 -0.39 3.01
CA ALA A 140 -7.35 -1.78 3.01
C ALA A 140 -6.17 -2.67 2.61
N VAL A 141 -6.19 -3.93 3.00
CA VAL A 141 -5.22 -4.93 2.54
C VAL A 141 -5.94 -6.14 1.94
N GLY A 142 -5.37 -6.71 0.88
CA GLY A 142 -5.84 -7.93 0.23
C GLY A 142 -4.77 -9.02 0.31
N TYR A 143 -5.13 -10.21 0.78
CA TYR A 143 -4.25 -11.36 0.78
C TYR A 143 -4.43 -12.19 -0.49
N THR A 144 -3.33 -12.68 -1.05
CA THR A 144 -3.32 -13.61 -2.18
C THR A 144 -2.27 -14.70 -2.02
N CYS A 145 -2.52 -15.86 -2.59
CA CYS A 145 -1.56 -16.95 -2.78
C CYS A 145 -1.23 -17.22 -4.26
N THR A 146 -1.64 -16.29 -5.12
CA THR A 146 -1.49 -16.34 -6.59
C THR A 146 -0.63 -15.18 -7.11
N ALA A 147 0.23 -14.61 -6.24
CA ALA A 147 1.02 -13.42 -6.58
C ALA A 147 1.97 -13.64 -7.78
N GLN A 148 2.37 -14.88 -8.05
CA GLN A 148 3.16 -15.26 -9.23
C GLN A 148 2.46 -14.98 -10.56
N TYR A 149 1.12 -14.87 -10.56
CA TYR A 149 0.35 -14.54 -11.75
C TYR A 149 0.14 -13.03 -11.92
N ASP A 150 0.60 -12.19 -10.98
CA ASP A 150 0.49 -10.73 -11.05
C ASP A 150 1.55 -10.10 -11.98
N ILE A 151 1.58 -10.55 -13.23
CA ILE A 151 2.53 -10.12 -14.25
C ILE A 151 1.81 -9.54 -15.47
N GLU A 152 2.41 -8.54 -16.10
CA GLU A 152 1.82 -7.82 -17.23
C GLU A 152 1.68 -8.71 -18.46
N GLU A 153 2.63 -9.62 -18.69
CA GLU A 153 2.69 -10.49 -19.86
C GLU A 153 1.46 -11.38 -20.02
N THR A 154 0.88 -11.83 -18.91
CA THR A 154 -0.34 -12.65 -18.88
C THR A 154 -1.58 -11.83 -18.54
N ASN A 155 -1.44 -10.51 -18.42
CA ASN A 155 -2.48 -9.59 -17.94
C ASN A 155 -3.16 -10.10 -16.66
N GLY A 156 -2.38 -10.63 -15.71
CA GLY A 156 -2.91 -11.12 -14.44
C GLY A 156 -3.72 -12.41 -14.54
N SER A 157 -3.66 -13.15 -15.65
CA SER A 157 -4.45 -14.38 -15.78
C SER A 157 -4.10 -15.40 -14.69
N GLY A 158 -5.05 -15.66 -13.80
CA GLY A 158 -4.88 -16.56 -12.64
C GLY A 158 -4.60 -15.83 -11.32
N PHE A 159 -4.47 -14.50 -11.33
CA PHE A 159 -4.36 -13.69 -10.12
C PHE A 159 -5.72 -13.51 -9.44
N GLU A 160 -5.79 -13.77 -8.15
CA GLU A 160 -6.97 -13.57 -7.32
C GLU A 160 -6.60 -13.06 -5.92
N ILE A 161 -7.33 -12.05 -5.44
CA ILE A 161 -7.34 -11.71 -4.01
C ILE A 161 -8.31 -12.67 -3.31
N TYR A 162 -7.85 -13.38 -2.28
CA TYR A 162 -8.64 -14.41 -1.59
C TYR A 162 -9.43 -13.83 -0.42
N ASP A 163 -8.86 -12.92 0.34
CA ASP A 163 -9.54 -12.21 1.44
C ASP A 163 -9.01 -10.79 1.58
N SER A 164 -9.79 -9.94 2.23
CA SER A 164 -9.50 -8.53 2.41
C SER A 164 -9.82 -8.04 3.82
N ARG A 165 -9.06 -7.05 4.29
CA ARG A 165 -9.37 -6.29 5.50
C ARG A 165 -9.42 -4.81 5.16
N ASN A 166 -10.50 -4.15 5.58
CA ASN A 166 -10.77 -2.74 5.29
C ASN A 166 -10.70 -1.90 6.57
N ASN A 167 -10.85 -0.58 6.41
CA ASN A 167 -10.90 0.40 7.50
C ASN A 167 -9.64 0.34 8.40
N ILE A 168 -8.48 0.12 7.78
CA ILE A 168 -7.19 0.10 8.47
C ILE A 168 -6.72 1.54 8.58
N ILE A 169 -6.78 2.09 9.79
CA ILE A 169 -6.32 3.44 10.07
C ILE A 169 -4.84 3.38 10.48
N VAL A 170 -3.99 4.02 9.68
CA VAL A 170 -2.56 4.18 9.97
C VAL A 170 -2.37 5.56 10.60
N GLU A 171 -1.75 5.57 11.77
CA GLU A 171 -1.39 6.78 12.49
C GLU A 171 0.12 6.97 12.53
N PRO A 172 0.63 8.21 12.54
CA PRO A 172 2.05 8.50 12.66
C PRO A 172 2.74 7.82 13.84
N GLY A 173 3.91 7.25 13.60
CA GLY A 173 4.77 6.63 14.62
C GLY A 173 4.18 5.36 15.25
N ARG A 174 3.02 4.88 14.79
CA ARG A 174 2.31 3.73 15.36
C ARG A 174 2.31 2.54 14.42
N THR A 175 2.26 1.35 15.02
CA THR A 175 2.03 0.10 14.29
C THR A 175 0.56 -0.27 14.40
N THR A 176 -0.11 -0.39 13.27
CA THR A 176 -1.47 -0.92 13.16
C THR A 176 -1.41 -2.42 12.90
N SER A 177 -2.09 -3.20 13.74
CA SER A 177 -2.13 -4.67 13.63
C SER A 177 -3.31 -5.12 12.77
N VAL A 178 -3.09 -6.06 11.87
CA VAL A 178 -4.12 -6.66 11.02
C VAL A 178 -4.04 -8.18 11.09
N THR A 179 -5.16 -8.87 11.20
CA THR A 179 -5.18 -10.33 11.23
C THR A 179 -6.13 -10.88 10.18
N PHE A 180 -5.63 -11.87 9.44
CA PHE A 180 -6.43 -12.73 8.59
C PHE A 180 -6.68 -14.05 9.32
N SER A 181 -7.96 -14.40 9.42
CA SER A 181 -8.47 -15.61 10.07
C SER A 181 -9.61 -16.09 9.17
N PHE A 182 -9.44 -17.26 8.55
CA PHE A 182 -10.35 -17.78 7.54
C PHE A 182 -11.17 -18.95 8.08
#